data_AF-A0A495QQE1-F1
#
_entry.id   AF-A0A495QQE1-F1
#
_cell.length_a   1.000
_cell.length_b   1.000
_cell.length_c   1.000
_cell.angle_alpha   90.00
_cell.angle_beta   90.00
_cell.angle_gamma   90.00
#
_symmetry.space_group_name_H-M   'P 1'
#
loop_
_entity.id
_entity.type
_entity.pdbx_description
1 polymer ?
#
loop_
_entity_poly.entity_id
_entity_poly.type
_entity_poly.pdbx_seq_one_letter_code
_entity_poly.pdbx_strand_id
1 'polypeptide(L)' 'MSADDNLTISFSKAVDEKGRLVIPKEHRQALTIEGRKALVEFEATKVTYLDEDDGGDGE' A
#
# COMPACT_ATOMS: atom_id res chain seq x y z
N MET A 1 27.89 -12.12 -10.68
CA MET A 1 27.32 -10.78 -10.43
C MET A 1 25.82 -10.97 -10.42
N SER A 2 25.32 -11.37 -9.25
CA SER A 2 24.45 -10.55 -8.40
C SER A 2 23.07 -10.49 -9.03
N ALA A 3 22.27 -11.52 -8.77
CA ALA A 3 20.84 -11.44 -8.97
C ALA A 3 20.36 -10.37 -7.99
N ASP A 4 20.09 -9.17 -8.50
CA ASP A 4 19.35 -8.15 -7.78
C ASP A 4 17.97 -8.75 -7.46
N ASP A 5 17.87 -9.37 -6.28
CA ASP A 5 16.63 -9.73 -5.60
C ASP A 5 15.86 -8.42 -5.32
N ASN A 6 15.28 -7.83 -6.37
CA ASN A 6 14.27 -6.79 -6.24
C ASN A 6 13.03 -7.45 -5.62
N LEU A 7 13.03 -7.54 -4.30
CA LEU A 7 11.96 -8.12 -3.51
C LEU A 7 10.66 -7.37 -3.81
N THR A 8 9.81 -7.99 -4.62
CA THR A 8 8.53 -7.41 -5.03
C THR A 8 7.45 -7.90 -4.07
N ILE A 9 6.82 -6.98 -3.34
CA ILE A 9 5.74 -7.28 -2.40
C ILE A 9 4.44 -6.72 -2.96
N SER A 10 3.54 -7.61 -3.41
CA SER A 10 2.19 -7.23 -3.84
C SER A 10 1.26 -7.12 -2.64
N PHE A 11 0.72 -5.93 -2.37
CA PHE A 11 -0.31 -5.73 -1.36
C PHE A 11 -1.34 -4.68 -1.82
N SER A 12 -2.56 -4.78 -1.30
CA SER A 12 -3.61 -3.77 -1.52
C SER A 12 -3.82 -2.98 -0.24
N LYS A 13 -3.83 -1.65 -0.35
CA LYS A 13 -4.09 -0.76 0.80
C LYS A 13 -4.98 0.39 0.38
N ALA A 14 -5.92 0.74 1.25
CA ALA A 14 -6.71 1.95 1.10
C ALA A 14 -5.79 3.17 1.06
N VAL A 15 -6.03 4.04 0.09
CA VAL A 15 -5.41 5.35 -0.01
C VAL A 15 -6.23 6.30 0.86
N ASP A 16 -5.57 7.16 1.63
CA ASP A 16 -6.29 8.16 2.42
C ASP A 16 -6.89 9.28 1.55
N GLU A 17 -7.72 10.12 2.13
CA GLU A 17 -8.38 11.25 1.44
C GLU A 17 -7.41 12.23 0.75
N LYS A 18 -6.13 12.22 1.15
CA LYS A 18 -5.08 13.09 0.61
C LYS A 18 -4.25 12.38 -0.45
N GLY A 19 -4.64 11.18 -0.88
CA GLY A 19 -3.89 10.41 -1.88
C GLY A 19 -2.64 9.72 -1.32
N ARG A 20 -2.50 9.58 0.01
CA ARG A 20 -1.31 8.98 0.63
C ARG A 20 -1.55 7.52 0.94
N LEU A 21 -0.53 6.71 0.69
CA LEU A 21 -0.49 5.29 1.05
C LEU A 21 0.51 5.06 2.18
N VAL A 22 0.07 4.38 3.24
CA VAL A 22 0.93 4.00 4.37
C VAL A 22 1.36 2.54 4.20
N ILE A 23 2.67 2.34 4.07
CA ILE A 23 3.26 0.99 4.01
C ILE A 23 3.29 0.40 5.44
N PRO A 24 2.66 -0.77 5.67
CA PRO A 24 2.73 -1.48 6.95
C PRO A 24 4.17 -1.71 7.43
N LYS A 25 4.37 -1.79 8.76
CA LYS A 25 5.69 -2.02 9.37
C LYS A 25 6.38 -3.28 8.84
N GLU A 26 5.63 -4.37 8.69
CA GLU A 26 6.14 -5.66 8.22
C GLU A 26 6.74 -5.56 6.81
N HIS A 27 6.06 -4.89 5.88
CA HIS A 27 6.58 -4.69 4.52
C HIS A 27 7.76 -3.71 4.50
N ARG A 28 7.77 -2.69 5.36
CA ARG A 28 8.94 -1.80 5.51
C ARG A 28 10.18 -2.55 6.00
N GLN A 29 10.00 -3.51 6.90
CA GLN A 29 11.07 -4.36 7.40
C GLN A 29 11.57 -5.32 6.32
N ALA A 30 10.66 -5.97 5.61
CA ALA A 30 11.00 -6.82 4.47
C ALA A 30 11.77 -6.07 3.38
N LEU A 31 11.41 -4.81 3.12
CA LEU A 31 12.10 -3.93 2.18
C LEU A 31 13.35 -3.25 2.76
N THR A 32 13.71 -3.53 4.02
CA THR A 32 14.88 -2.96 4.71
C THR A 32 14.89 -1.42 4.82
N ILE A 33 13.71 -0.79 4.88
CA ILE A 33 13.53 0.68 4.88
C ILE A 33 13.59 1.28 6.32
N GLU A 34 14.18 0.58 7.29
CA GLU A 34 14.22 1.09 8.67
C GLU A 34 15.12 2.33 8.82
N GLY A 35 14.52 3.46 9.21
CA GLY A 35 15.25 4.68 9.58
C GLY A 35 15.89 5.46 8.43
N ARG A 36 15.58 5.12 7.16
CA ARG A 36 16.15 5.76 5.98
C ARG A 36 15.06 6.27 5.03
N LYS A 37 15.36 7.34 4.29
CA LYS A 37 14.55 7.73 3.12
C LYS A 37 14.85 6.75 2.01
N ALA A 38 13.83 6.04 1.52
CA ALA A 38 13.93 5.16 0.36
C ALA A 38 12.92 5.61 -0.70
N LEU A 39 13.31 5.48 -1.97
CA LEU A 39 12.38 5.58 -3.09
C LEU A 39 11.79 4.18 -3.29
N VAL A 40 10.46 4.09 -3.33
CA VAL A 40 9.75 2.83 -3.53
C VAL A 40 8.90 2.96 -4.78
N GLU A 41 9.11 2.06 -5.73
CA GLU A 41 8.31 1.97 -6.95
C GLU A 41 7.14 1.02 -6.71
N PHE A 42 5.95 1.41 -7.18
CA PHE A 42 4.74 0.59 -7.12
C PHE A 42 3.97 0.72 -8.42
N GLU A 43 3.36 -0.37 -8.86
CA GLU A 43 2.33 -0.35 -9.89
C GLU A 43 0.95 -0.30 -9.22
N ALA A 44 0.16 0.73 -9.52
CA ALA A 44 -1.16 0.93 -8.94
C ALA A 44 -2.27 0.58 -9.94
N THR A 45 -3.20 -0.26 -9.53
CA THR A 45 -4.43 -0.60 -10.27
C THR A 45 -5.63 -0.27 -9.40
N LYS A 46 -6.59 0.51 -9.92
CA LYS A 46 -7.87 0.77 -9.23
C LYS A 46 -8.65 -0.54 -9.13
N VAL A 47 -8.87 -1.03 -7.91
CA VAL A 47 -9.64 -2.27 -7.65
C VAL A 47 -11.11 -1.96 -7.41
N THR A 48 -11.43 -1.07 -6.46
CA THR A 48 -12.81 -0.66 -6.13
C THR A 48 -12.83 0.65 -5.33
N TYR A 49 -14.01 1.25 -5.14
CA TYR A 49 -14.23 2.30 -4.13
C TYR A 49 -14.57 1.66 -2.79
N LEU A 50 -14.18 2.31 -1.69
CA LEU A 50 -14.49 1.87 -0.31
C LEU A 50 -15.67 2.66 0.28
N ASP A 51 -16.43 3.35 -0.57
CA ASP A 51 -17.54 4.24 -0.17
C ASP A 51 -18.90 3.50 -0.12
N GLU A 52 -18.90 2.17 -0.16
CA GLU A 52 -20.12 1.36 -0.09
C GLU A 52 -20.10 0.50 1.17
N ASP A 53 -20.56 1.07 2.29
CA ASP A 53 -21.69 0.56 3.10
C ASP A 53 -21.89 1.41 4.37
N ASP A 54 -23.10 1.95 4.56
CA ASP A 54 -24.03 1.61 5.66
C ASP A 54 -25.00 2.78 5.96
N GLY A 55 -26.22 2.67 5.46
CA GLY A 55 -27.32 3.61 5.69
C GLY A 55 -28.66 2.90 5.56
N GLY A 56 -28.83 1.83 6.34
CA GLY A 56 -30.09 1.09 6.45
C GLY A 56 -31.25 1.91 7.03
N ASP A 57 -32.45 1.55 6.56
CA ASP A 57 -33.80 1.70 7.10
C ASP A 57 -34.18 3.00 7.84
N GLY A 58 -35.00 3.81 7.17
CA GLY A 58 -35.71 4.95 7.75
C GLY A 58 -36.91 5.38 6.90
N GLU A 59 -37.86 4.48 6.67
CA GLU A 59 -39.26 4.81 6.40
C GLU A 59 -40.17 4.17 7.46
#